data_AF-A0A4S4N7L7-F1
#
_entry.id   AF-A0A4S4N7L7-F1
#
_cell.length_a   1.000
_cell.length_b   1.000
_cell.length_c   1.000
_cell.angle_alpha   90.00
_cell.angle_beta   90.00
_cell.angle_gamma   90.00
#
_symmetry.space_group_name_H-M   'P 1'
#
loop_
_entity.id
_entity.type
_entity.pdbx_description
1 polymer ?
#
loop_
_entity_poly.entity_id
_entity_poly.type
_entity_poly.pdbx_seq_one_letter_code
_entity_poly.pdbx_strand_id
1 'polypeptide(L)'
;MSKKDKKEHSPISNFPTEELSSSPLSIGFLRRVETKEERKLVKHSNHLLNSKTSSDRYDQEKQGALSLFEGLPQERQGELLEAKVTFVGVSLQPNEDRLLTAVLRLLSDTEYQGNQKPRRDRYSEGGRKESYPVLEVTPHALFSAYVAKEDYSGKEQQNALKALGELLDKKFYWSYSRKEDNGSKSHVKHLGSLITDYKEVNREDGKKLLELTINPVLVDQIDTHYVLYPEDIANRTALFCPGKVLPAVNRLRDYLALQVVYQKQKESIEVKIGYEKLLYKLELDKYIKRRERKRAEEYFQRAIDTCKAAGAILSFEIKAGRTGEPTCCFEVSTSCEFW
;
A
#
# COMPACT_ATOMS: atom_id res chain seq x y z
N MET A 1 -60.55 12.64 -32.28
CA MET A 1 -59.69 11.61 -32.92
C MET A 1 -58.30 12.21 -33.02
N SER A 2 -57.18 11.68 -32.52
CA SER A 2 -56.81 10.45 -31.84
C SER A 2 -55.63 10.77 -30.92
N LYS A 3 -55.58 10.10 -29.77
CA LYS A 3 -54.45 10.07 -28.83
C LYS A 3 -53.20 9.49 -29.50
N LYS A 4 -52.02 9.92 -29.07
CA LYS A 4 -50.83 9.08 -29.07
C LYS A 4 -49.92 9.43 -27.89
N ASP A 5 -49.56 8.36 -27.20
CA ASP A 5 -49.12 8.30 -25.82
C ASP A 5 -47.63 8.59 -25.63
N LYS A 6 -47.33 9.10 -24.43
CA LYS A 6 -46.01 9.02 -23.80
C LYS A 6 -45.63 7.54 -23.62
N LYS A 7 -44.43 7.17 -24.05
CA LYS A 7 -43.75 5.97 -23.54
C LYS A 7 -42.50 6.41 -22.79
N GLU A 8 -42.57 6.31 -21.48
CA GLU A 8 -41.42 6.22 -20.59
C GLU A 8 -40.65 4.94 -20.94
N HIS A 9 -39.35 5.09 -21.17
CA HIS A 9 -38.41 3.98 -21.22
C HIS A 9 -37.54 4.05 -19.97
N SER A 10 -37.90 3.27 -18.96
CA SER A 10 -36.92 2.59 -18.13
C SER A 10 -36.38 1.39 -18.92
N PRO A 11 -35.10 1.02 -18.73
CA PRO A 11 -34.88 -0.37 -18.32
C PRO A 11 -33.70 -0.62 -17.36
N ILE A 12 -34.02 -1.44 -16.34
CA ILE A 12 -33.28 -2.63 -15.89
C ILE A 12 -32.09 -2.40 -14.95
N SER A 13 -32.43 -2.40 -13.65
CA SER A 13 -31.62 -2.90 -12.56
C SER A 13 -31.60 -4.44 -12.60
N ASN A 14 -30.44 -5.05 -12.85
CA ASN A 14 -30.21 -6.48 -12.59
C ASN A 14 -28.95 -6.62 -11.73
N PHE A 15 -29.13 -6.68 -10.42
CA PHE A 15 -28.14 -7.25 -9.51
C PHE A 15 -28.67 -8.64 -9.12
N PRO A 16 -27.90 -9.73 -9.29
CA PRO A 16 -28.31 -11.03 -8.78
C PRO A 16 -28.13 -11.05 -7.27
N THR A 17 -29.25 -11.05 -6.55
CA THR A 17 -29.36 -11.60 -5.19
C THR A 17 -29.54 -13.11 -5.33
N GLU A 18 -28.46 -13.86 -5.14
CA GLU A 18 -28.56 -15.28 -4.83
C GLU A 18 -28.32 -15.47 -3.32
N GLU A 19 -29.40 -15.79 -2.63
CA GLU A 19 -29.37 -16.45 -1.33
C GLU A 19 -28.78 -17.85 -1.53
N LEU A 20 -27.61 -18.11 -0.94
CA LEU A 20 -27.04 -19.46 -0.88
C LEU A 20 -27.26 -20.05 0.51
N SER A 21 -28.12 -21.07 0.49
CA SER A 21 -28.57 -21.88 1.61
C SER A 21 -27.42 -22.58 2.33
N SER A 22 -27.58 -22.64 3.65
CA SER A 22 -26.79 -23.42 4.60
C SER A 22 -26.71 -24.91 4.28
N SER A 23 -25.49 -25.45 4.22
CA SER A 23 -25.15 -26.72 4.89
C SER A 23 -23.64 -26.84 5.12
N PRO A 24 -23.18 -27.45 6.24
CA PRO A 24 -21.81 -27.33 6.73
C PRO A 24 -20.96 -28.51 6.23
N LEU A 25 -19.92 -28.22 5.46
CA LEU A 25 -18.83 -29.16 5.24
C LEU A 25 -17.67 -28.80 6.17
N SER A 26 -17.58 -29.57 7.25
CA SER A 26 -16.47 -29.62 8.17
C SER A 26 -15.18 -30.01 7.44
N ILE A 27 -14.32 -29.03 7.16
CA ILE A 27 -12.93 -29.27 6.83
C ILE A 27 -12.13 -28.96 8.09
N GLY A 28 -11.54 -30.02 8.66
CA GLY A 28 -10.78 -30.00 9.89
C GLY A 28 -9.68 -28.95 9.87
N PHE A 29 -9.92 -27.86 10.59
CA PHE A 29 -8.94 -26.84 10.89
C PHE A 29 -8.01 -27.40 11.96
N LEU A 30 -6.91 -28.03 11.56
CA LEU A 30 -5.76 -28.23 12.44
C LEU A 30 -5.18 -26.84 12.73
N ARG A 31 -5.76 -26.18 13.73
CA ARG A 31 -5.24 -24.97 14.35
C ARG A 31 -3.93 -25.37 15.03
N ARG A 32 -2.81 -25.25 14.31
CA ARG A 32 -1.51 -25.19 14.96
C ARG A 32 -1.54 -23.94 15.82
N VAL A 33 -1.75 -24.14 17.12
CA VAL A 33 -1.59 -23.09 18.12
C VAL A 33 -0.10 -22.79 18.12
N GLU A 34 0.32 -21.87 17.25
CA GLU A 34 1.58 -21.17 17.45
C GLU A 34 1.41 -20.39 18.75
N THR A 35 2.18 -20.81 19.75
CA THR A 35 2.35 -20.10 21.01
C THR A 35 2.62 -18.64 20.69
N LYS A 36 1.89 -17.75 21.34
CA LYS A 36 1.92 -16.30 21.17
C LYS A 36 3.26 -15.76 21.68
N GLU A 37 4.36 -16.05 20.99
CA GLU A 37 5.58 -15.26 21.09
C GLU A 37 5.17 -13.81 20.83
N GLU A 38 5.65 -12.87 21.65
CA GLU A 38 5.36 -11.45 21.48
C GLU A 38 5.86 -11.02 20.09
N ARG A 39 4.91 -10.94 19.15
CA ARG A 39 5.19 -10.69 17.73
C ARG A 39 5.76 -9.29 17.60
N LYS A 40 6.96 -9.16 17.06
CA LYS A 40 7.57 -7.86 16.82
C LYS A 40 6.73 -7.05 15.83
N LEU A 41 6.33 -5.86 16.25
CA LEU A 41 5.60 -4.91 15.42
C LEU A 41 6.58 -3.90 14.81
N VAL A 42 6.38 -3.61 13.53
CA VAL A 42 7.15 -2.67 12.73
C VAL A 42 6.26 -1.49 12.38
N LYS A 43 6.79 -0.28 12.55
CA LYS A 43 6.11 0.96 12.18
C LYS A 43 6.24 1.18 10.68
N HIS A 44 5.12 1.48 10.03
CA HIS A 44 5.07 1.95 8.66
C HIS A 44 4.59 3.39 8.67
N SER A 45 5.36 4.32 8.08
CA SER A 45 4.97 5.73 8.03
C SER A 45 3.62 5.90 7.33
N ASN A 46 2.73 6.69 7.94
CA ASN A 46 1.45 7.03 7.35
C ASN A 46 1.61 7.74 6.00
N HIS A 47 2.70 8.52 5.82
CA HIS A 47 2.98 9.24 4.57
C HIS A 47 3.24 8.29 3.41
N LEU A 48 4.01 7.21 3.66
CA LEU A 48 4.22 6.14 2.68
C LEU A 48 2.89 5.45 2.32
N LEU A 49 2.11 5.05 3.33
CA LEU A 49 0.85 4.31 3.10
C LEU A 49 -0.20 5.19 2.39
N ASN A 50 -0.28 6.48 2.74
CA ASN A 50 -1.11 7.44 2.01
C ASN A 50 -0.64 7.60 0.57
N SER A 51 0.66 7.63 0.32
CA SER A 51 1.21 7.70 -1.04
C SER A 51 0.86 6.45 -1.87
N LYS A 52 0.72 5.27 -1.24
CA LYS A 52 0.27 4.04 -1.93
C LYS A 52 -1.23 4.03 -2.23
N THR A 53 -2.03 4.66 -1.38
CA THR A 53 -3.49 4.58 -1.40
C THR A 53 -4.17 5.90 -1.76
N SER A 54 -3.40 6.90 -2.20
CA SER A 54 -3.93 8.22 -2.54
C SER A 54 -4.92 8.12 -3.70
N SER A 55 -5.94 8.96 -3.63
CA SER A 55 -6.95 9.15 -4.67
C SER A 55 -6.98 10.58 -5.18
N ASP A 56 -5.94 11.38 -4.89
CA ASP A 56 -5.93 12.82 -5.21
C ASP A 56 -6.13 13.04 -6.72
N ARG A 57 -5.60 12.14 -7.55
CA ARG A 57 -5.87 12.12 -8.99
C ARG A 57 -7.33 11.89 -9.33
N TYR A 58 -7.99 10.92 -8.70
CA TYR A 58 -9.40 10.63 -8.98
C TYR A 58 -10.27 11.85 -8.69
N ASP A 59 -9.99 12.54 -7.57
CA ASP A 59 -10.72 13.74 -7.19
C ASP A 59 -10.45 14.91 -8.17
N GLN A 60 -9.22 15.07 -8.67
CA GLN A 60 -8.85 16.04 -9.70
C GLN A 60 -9.49 15.74 -11.07
N GLU A 61 -9.37 14.49 -11.55
CA GLU A 61 -9.94 14.06 -12.84
C GLU A 61 -11.47 14.22 -12.86
N LYS A 62 -12.16 13.90 -11.76
CA LYS A 62 -13.63 14.06 -11.65
C LYS A 62 -14.06 15.53 -11.64
N GLN A 63 -13.21 16.44 -11.17
CA GLN A 63 -13.46 17.88 -11.15
C GLN A 63 -13.14 18.58 -12.47
N GLY A 64 -12.78 17.83 -13.53
CA GLY A 64 -12.38 18.40 -14.81
C GLY A 64 -11.05 19.14 -14.76
N ALA A 65 -10.24 18.89 -13.73
CA ALA A 65 -8.90 19.44 -13.65
C ALA A 65 -7.99 18.78 -14.70
N LEU A 66 -7.09 19.60 -15.25
CA LEU A 66 -6.01 19.25 -16.17
C LEU A 66 -5.25 17.99 -15.70
N SER A 67 -4.63 17.25 -16.62
CA SER A 67 -3.91 16.02 -16.29
C SER A 67 -2.86 16.27 -15.20
N LEU A 68 -2.59 15.27 -14.38
CA LEU A 68 -1.72 15.30 -13.19
C LEU A 68 -0.37 16.02 -13.35
N PHE A 69 0.12 16.06 -14.60
CA PHE A 69 1.38 16.68 -14.97
C PHE A 69 1.20 18.10 -15.52
N GLU A 70 0.04 18.46 -16.07
CA GLU A 70 -0.24 19.78 -16.64
C GLU A 70 -0.21 20.90 -15.60
N GLY A 71 -0.44 20.58 -14.33
CA GLY A 71 -0.28 21.52 -13.20
C GLY A 71 1.15 21.66 -12.66
N LEU A 72 2.11 20.87 -13.18
CA LEU A 72 3.52 20.96 -12.78
C LEU A 72 4.29 21.91 -13.72
N PRO A 73 5.37 22.56 -13.23
CA PRO A 73 6.29 23.30 -14.09
C PRO A 73 6.78 22.45 -15.26
N GLN A 74 6.99 23.04 -16.44
CA GLN A 74 7.39 22.30 -17.66
C GLN A 74 8.65 21.43 -17.46
N GLU A 75 9.62 21.93 -16.68
CA GLU A 75 10.83 21.18 -16.31
C GLU A 75 10.49 19.84 -15.63
N ARG A 76 9.51 19.83 -14.73
CA ARG A 76 9.06 18.62 -14.02
C ARG A 76 8.28 17.66 -14.90
N GLN A 77 7.52 18.19 -15.85
CA GLN A 77 6.85 17.34 -16.84
C GLN A 77 7.90 16.58 -17.67
N GLY A 78 8.99 17.25 -18.05
CA GLY A 78 10.15 16.64 -18.70
C GLY A 78 10.76 15.52 -17.88
N GLU A 79 11.11 15.79 -16.61
CA GLU A 79 11.69 14.78 -15.70
C GLU A 79 10.79 13.55 -15.50
N LEU A 80 9.48 13.75 -15.41
CA LEU A 80 8.51 12.66 -15.22
C LEU A 80 8.37 11.78 -16.46
N LEU A 81 8.40 12.40 -17.65
CA LEU A 81 8.41 11.70 -18.93
C LEU A 81 9.71 10.89 -19.11
N GLU A 82 10.87 11.49 -18.80
CA GLU A 82 12.17 10.81 -18.83
C GLU A 82 12.21 9.63 -17.84
N ALA A 83 11.68 9.82 -16.64
CA ALA A 83 11.58 8.78 -15.61
C ALA A 83 10.46 7.76 -15.87
N LYS A 84 9.69 7.90 -16.96
CA LYS A 84 8.56 7.04 -17.33
C LYS A 84 7.51 6.88 -16.21
N VAL A 85 7.32 7.92 -15.42
CA VAL A 85 6.34 7.93 -14.32
C VAL A 85 4.94 8.15 -14.89
N THR A 86 4.11 7.12 -14.86
CA THR A 86 2.75 7.16 -15.42
C THR A 86 1.65 7.39 -14.37
N PHE A 87 2.02 7.43 -13.09
CA PHE A 87 1.10 7.47 -11.95
C PHE A 87 1.69 8.30 -10.81
N VAL A 88 0.83 9.02 -10.09
CA VAL A 88 1.22 9.76 -8.89
C VAL A 88 0.79 9.00 -7.65
N GLY A 89 1.77 8.74 -6.80
CA GLY A 89 1.73 7.82 -5.69
C GLY A 89 2.73 6.68 -5.88
N VAL A 90 2.69 5.74 -4.95
CA VAL A 90 3.62 4.61 -4.87
C VAL A 90 2.91 3.33 -5.32
N SER A 91 3.38 2.74 -6.43
CA SER A 91 2.83 1.51 -6.99
C SER A 91 3.82 0.36 -6.90
N LEU A 92 3.53 -0.59 -6.01
CA LEU A 92 4.42 -1.69 -5.70
C LEU A 92 3.78 -3.04 -6.02
N GLN A 93 4.59 -3.94 -6.54
CA GLN A 93 4.28 -5.35 -6.61
C GLN A 93 4.44 -6.00 -5.22
N PRO A 94 3.77 -7.13 -4.95
CA PRO A 94 3.83 -7.79 -3.63
C PRO A 94 5.26 -8.10 -3.16
N ASN A 95 6.17 -8.46 -4.06
CA ASN A 95 7.56 -8.73 -3.73
C ASN A 95 8.34 -7.47 -3.36
N GLU A 96 8.02 -6.33 -3.98
CA GLU A 96 8.62 -5.03 -3.66
C GLU A 96 8.10 -4.53 -2.31
N ASP A 97 6.80 -4.67 -2.06
CA ASP A 97 6.17 -4.35 -0.78
C ASP A 97 6.74 -5.18 0.38
N ARG A 98 6.97 -6.47 0.11
CA ARG A 98 7.65 -7.38 1.03
C ARG A 98 9.09 -6.95 1.33
N LEU A 99 9.84 -6.51 0.32
CA LEU A 99 11.20 -6.00 0.52
C LEU A 99 11.21 -4.69 1.33
N LEU A 100 10.30 -3.76 1.06
CA LEU A 100 10.20 -2.54 1.87
C LEU A 100 9.85 -2.84 3.32
N THR A 101 8.96 -3.81 3.57
CA THR A 101 8.64 -4.27 4.92
C THR A 101 9.88 -4.82 5.62
N ALA A 102 10.69 -5.62 4.93
CA ALA A 102 11.96 -6.13 5.46
C ALA A 102 12.96 -5.02 5.78
N VAL A 103 13.07 -4.01 4.90
CA VAL A 103 13.90 -2.82 5.15
C VAL A 103 13.39 -2.06 6.37
N LEU A 104 12.08 -1.86 6.53
CA LEU A 104 11.49 -1.22 7.70
C LEU A 104 11.72 -2.03 8.98
N ARG A 105 11.67 -3.37 8.91
CA ARG A 105 12.02 -4.27 10.02
C ARG A 105 13.47 -4.05 10.46
N LEU A 106 14.42 -4.03 9.53
CA LEU A 106 15.83 -3.77 9.83
C LEU A 106 16.06 -2.34 10.34
N LEU A 107 15.34 -1.36 9.80
CA LEU A 107 15.36 0.01 10.30
C LEU A 107 14.83 0.10 11.73
N SER A 108 13.83 -0.71 12.09
CA SER A 108 13.26 -0.70 13.45
C SER A 108 14.29 -1.06 14.53
N ASP A 109 15.30 -1.87 14.19
CA ASP A 109 16.44 -2.20 15.08
C ASP A 109 17.38 -1.02 15.32
N THR A 110 17.24 0.03 14.52
CA THR A 110 18.06 1.25 14.56
C THR A 110 17.22 2.49 14.90
N GLU A 111 16.03 2.28 15.49
CA GLU A 111 15.06 3.34 15.76
C GLU A 111 14.74 4.19 14.51
N TYR A 112 14.75 3.54 13.34
CA TYR A 112 14.48 4.13 12.03
C TYR A 112 15.50 5.18 11.55
N GLN A 113 16.66 5.32 12.21
CA GLN A 113 17.71 6.26 11.81
C GLN A 113 18.75 5.65 10.84
N GLY A 114 18.81 4.32 10.76
CA GLY A 114 19.91 3.61 10.13
C GLY A 114 21.11 3.46 11.07
N ASN A 115 22.06 2.61 10.71
CA ASN A 115 23.27 2.32 11.51
C ASN A 115 24.54 2.94 10.92
N GLN A 116 24.41 3.70 9.83
CA GLN A 116 25.49 4.47 9.23
C GLN A 116 25.18 5.97 9.26
N LYS A 117 26.22 6.79 9.03
CA LYS A 117 26.03 8.23 8.96
C LYS A 117 25.01 8.56 7.86
N PRO A 118 23.93 9.29 8.18
CA PRO A 118 22.89 9.54 7.20
C PRO A 118 23.41 10.40 6.05
N ARG A 119 22.94 10.09 4.86
CA ARG A 119 23.22 10.91 3.68
C ARG A 119 22.31 12.13 3.71
N ARG A 120 22.88 13.32 3.53
CA ARG A 120 22.09 14.56 3.44
C ARG A 120 21.97 14.97 1.98
N ASP A 121 20.79 14.83 1.42
CA ASP A 121 20.50 15.20 0.03
C ASP A 121 19.25 16.08 -0.06
N ARG A 122 19.06 16.77 -1.19
CA ARG A 122 17.82 17.53 -1.41
C ARG A 122 16.69 16.54 -1.59
N TYR A 123 15.74 16.59 -0.67
CA TYR A 123 14.63 15.65 -0.65
C TYR A 123 13.33 16.28 -1.14
N SER A 124 12.99 17.51 -0.75
CA SER A 124 11.73 18.12 -1.23
C SER A 124 11.97 19.30 -2.16
N GLU A 125 11.01 19.54 -3.04
CA GLU A 125 10.85 20.83 -3.70
C GLU A 125 10.75 21.93 -2.64
N GLY A 126 11.80 22.76 -2.51
CA GLY A 126 11.95 23.72 -1.41
C GLY A 126 13.34 23.72 -0.76
N GLY A 127 14.23 22.80 -1.15
CA GLY A 127 15.66 22.90 -0.83
C GLY A 127 16.04 22.49 0.59
N ARG A 128 15.12 21.94 1.39
CA ARG A 128 15.47 21.31 2.66
C ARG A 128 16.31 20.06 2.38
N LYS A 129 17.51 20.03 2.95
CA LYS A 129 18.32 18.81 3.01
C LYS A 129 17.68 17.91 4.06
N GLU A 130 17.16 16.77 3.65
CA GLU A 130 16.67 15.77 4.60
C GLU A 130 17.73 14.70 4.83
N SER A 131 17.58 14.02 5.96
CA SER A 131 18.45 12.95 6.42
C SER A 131 17.93 11.64 5.84
N TYR A 132 18.65 11.08 4.87
CA TYR A 132 18.37 9.78 4.30
C TYR A 132 18.99 8.73 5.24
N PRO A 133 18.17 7.84 5.85
CA PRO A 133 18.70 6.74 6.64
C PRO A 133 19.59 5.85 5.77
N VAL A 134 20.72 5.44 6.32
CA VAL A 134 21.64 4.52 5.66
C VAL A 134 21.74 3.26 6.51
N LEU A 135 21.37 2.12 5.92
CA LEU A 135 21.45 0.81 6.55
C LEU A 135 22.59 0.00 5.92
N GLU A 136 23.52 -0.43 6.74
CA GLU A 136 24.53 -1.43 6.39
C GLU A 136 24.19 -2.75 7.08
N VAL A 137 23.86 -3.78 6.30
CA VAL A 137 23.39 -5.08 6.81
C VAL A 137 24.11 -6.24 6.13
N THR A 138 24.15 -7.40 6.79
CA THR A 138 24.63 -8.62 6.11
C THR A 138 23.59 -9.08 5.08
N PRO A 139 24.00 -9.76 3.99
CA PRO A 139 23.06 -10.41 3.08
C PRO A 139 22.09 -11.34 3.82
N HIS A 140 22.58 -12.07 4.83
CA HIS A 140 21.74 -12.93 5.64
C HIS A 140 20.65 -12.16 6.40
N ALA A 141 20.96 -11.03 7.02
CA ALA A 141 19.97 -10.20 7.69
C ALA A 141 18.90 -9.70 6.71
N LEU A 142 19.30 -9.25 5.51
CA LEU A 142 18.34 -8.78 4.49
C LEU A 142 17.41 -9.90 4.02
N PHE A 143 17.95 -11.08 3.72
CA PHE A 143 17.16 -12.19 3.19
C PHE A 143 16.28 -12.84 4.26
N SER A 144 16.79 -12.99 5.49
CA SER A 144 16.00 -13.43 6.64
C SER A 144 14.87 -12.44 6.95
N ALA A 145 15.14 -11.13 6.88
CA ALA A 145 14.12 -10.09 7.01
C ALA A 145 13.07 -10.16 5.90
N TYR A 146 13.51 -10.37 4.64
CA TYR A 146 12.62 -10.53 3.49
C TYR A 146 11.68 -11.72 3.66
N VAL A 147 12.20 -12.86 4.09
CA VAL A 147 11.39 -14.07 4.22
C VAL A 147 10.59 -14.10 5.53
N ALA A 148 11.00 -13.31 6.53
CA ALA A 148 10.52 -13.31 7.91
C ALA A 148 10.68 -14.69 8.59
N LYS A 149 11.85 -15.31 8.37
CA LYS A 149 12.30 -16.56 9.03
C LYS A 149 13.83 -16.65 8.93
N GLU A 150 14.49 -17.42 9.79
CA GLU A 150 15.96 -17.50 9.84
C GLU A 150 16.57 -18.05 8.54
N ASP A 151 16.02 -19.15 8.05
CA ASP A 151 16.52 -19.82 6.84
C ASP A 151 15.86 -19.31 5.57
N TYR A 152 16.57 -19.35 4.44
CA TYR A 152 16.00 -18.98 3.15
C TYR A 152 16.62 -19.78 2.02
N SER A 153 15.81 -20.08 1.02
CA SER A 153 16.24 -20.77 -0.20
C SER A 153 16.93 -19.83 -1.17
N GLY A 154 17.75 -20.38 -2.09
CA GLY A 154 18.36 -19.59 -3.16
C GLY A 154 17.35 -18.86 -4.04
N LYS A 155 16.14 -19.42 -4.22
CA LYS A 155 15.03 -18.77 -4.93
C LYS A 155 14.52 -17.53 -4.19
N GLU A 156 14.43 -17.58 -2.87
CA GLU A 156 14.03 -16.43 -2.05
C GLU A 156 15.08 -15.32 -2.08
N GLN A 157 16.37 -15.67 -2.08
CA GLN A 157 17.47 -14.69 -2.28
C GLN A 157 17.34 -13.99 -3.63
N GLN A 158 17.14 -14.74 -4.71
CA GLN A 158 16.96 -14.19 -6.05
C GLN A 158 15.73 -13.27 -6.14
N ASN A 159 14.63 -13.63 -5.48
CA ASN A 159 13.44 -12.78 -5.43
C ASN A 159 13.70 -11.47 -4.68
N ALA A 160 14.43 -11.51 -3.56
CA ALA A 160 14.79 -10.32 -2.79
C ALA A 160 15.71 -9.39 -3.60
N LEU A 161 16.77 -9.93 -4.22
CA LEU A 161 17.68 -9.16 -5.06
C LEU A 161 16.98 -8.58 -6.29
N LYS A 162 16.06 -9.34 -6.90
CA LYS A 162 15.23 -8.83 -8.00
C LYS A 162 14.35 -7.67 -7.56
N ALA A 163 13.65 -7.80 -6.43
CA ALA A 163 12.82 -6.73 -5.88
C ALA A 163 13.66 -5.49 -5.52
N LEU A 164 14.90 -5.69 -5.06
CA LEU A 164 15.83 -4.60 -4.76
C LEU A 164 16.22 -3.84 -6.03
N GLY A 165 16.60 -4.56 -7.09
CA GLY A 165 16.88 -3.96 -8.41
C GLY A 165 15.67 -3.19 -8.95
N GLU A 166 14.47 -3.78 -8.90
CA GLU A 166 13.24 -3.12 -9.35
C GLU A 166 12.94 -1.84 -8.55
N LEU A 167 13.18 -1.82 -7.23
CA LEU A 167 12.98 -0.63 -6.39
C LEU A 167 14.03 0.45 -6.58
N LEU A 168 15.26 0.10 -6.93
CA LEU A 168 16.33 1.04 -7.27
C LEU A 168 16.01 1.77 -8.59
N ASP A 169 15.59 1.00 -9.60
CA ASP A 169 15.31 1.50 -10.94
C ASP A 169 14.01 2.32 -11.01
N LYS A 170 12.99 1.93 -10.23
CA LYS A 170 11.69 2.60 -10.25
C LYS A 170 11.74 3.97 -9.61
N LYS A 171 11.31 4.97 -10.38
CA LYS A 171 10.98 6.30 -9.89
C LYS A 171 9.48 6.39 -9.61
N PHE A 172 9.14 7.03 -8.51
CA PHE A 172 7.78 7.40 -8.16
C PHE A 172 7.72 8.91 -7.97
N TYR A 173 6.57 9.49 -8.31
CA TYR A 173 6.24 10.84 -7.90
C TYR A 173 5.16 10.77 -6.84
N TRP A 174 5.41 11.33 -5.67
CA TRP A 174 4.43 11.36 -4.59
C TRP A 174 4.34 12.75 -3.97
N SER A 175 3.20 12.99 -3.33
CA SER A 175 2.91 14.22 -2.63
C SER A 175 2.11 13.91 -1.37
N TYR A 176 2.47 14.52 -0.25
CA TYR A 176 1.73 14.41 0.99
C TYR A 176 1.87 15.67 1.84
N SER A 177 0.95 15.84 2.79
CA SER A 177 1.00 16.92 3.78
C SER A 177 1.56 16.40 5.10
N ARG A 178 2.49 17.14 5.70
CA ARG A 178 2.93 16.90 7.08
C ARG A 178 2.68 18.12 7.96
N LYS A 179 2.48 17.87 9.26
CA LYS A 179 2.41 18.92 10.28
C LYS A 179 3.82 19.16 10.80
N GLU A 180 4.30 20.38 10.68
CA GLU A 180 5.58 20.82 11.21
C GLU A 180 5.47 21.10 12.71
N ASP A 181 6.61 21.15 13.42
CA ASP A 181 6.65 21.36 14.88
C ASP A 181 6.00 22.68 15.32
N ASN A 182 6.00 23.68 14.44
CA ASN A 182 5.34 24.96 14.66
C ASN A 182 3.81 24.92 14.41
N GLY A 183 3.24 23.75 14.17
CA GLY A 183 1.82 23.54 13.88
C GLY A 183 1.41 23.87 12.45
N SER A 184 2.31 24.44 11.62
CA SER A 184 2.04 24.69 10.21
C SER A 184 1.95 23.39 9.41
N LYS A 185 1.25 23.42 8.28
CA LYS A 185 1.23 22.31 7.33
C LYS A 185 2.19 22.60 6.19
N SER A 186 3.09 21.66 5.92
CA SER A 186 3.92 21.68 4.73
C SER A 186 3.45 20.63 3.74
N HIS A 187 3.62 20.92 2.44
CA HIS A 187 3.35 19.99 1.37
C HIS A 187 4.69 19.50 0.81
N VAL A 188 4.95 18.21 0.98
CA VAL A 188 6.13 17.55 0.42
C VAL A 188 5.76 17.00 -0.94
N LYS A 189 6.56 17.33 -1.96
CA LYS A 189 6.53 16.74 -3.29
C LYS A 189 7.91 16.19 -3.61
N HIS A 190 7.95 14.97 -4.13
CA HIS A 190 9.21 14.31 -4.45
C HIS A 190 9.07 13.42 -5.68
N LEU A 191 10.13 13.41 -6.50
CA LEU A 191 10.36 12.47 -7.58
C LEU A 191 11.63 11.68 -7.27
N GLY A 192 11.51 10.37 -7.09
CA GLY A 192 12.68 9.55 -6.76
C GLY A 192 12.37 8.07 -6.54
N SER A 193 13.40 7.32 -6.17
CA SER A 193 13.28 5.91 -5.78
C SER A 193 13.04 5.81 -4.27
N LEU A 194 12.39 4.73 -3.82
CA LEU A 194 12.21 4.46 -2.38
C LEU A 194 13.48 3.90 -1.72
N ILE A 195 14.29 3.19 -2.49
CA ILE A 195 15.69 2.87 -2.17
C ILE A 195 16.52 3.64 -3.17
N THR A 196 17.34 4.55 -2.70
CA THR A 196 18.02 5.56 -3.53
C THR A 196 19.42 5.15 -3.96
N ASP A 197 20.06 4.25 -3.21
CA ASP A 197 21.40 3.75 -3.49
C ASP A 197 21.59 2.36 -2.88
N TYR A 198 22.45 1.56 -3.50
CA TYR A 198 22.84 0.22 -3.07
C TYR A 198 24.32 0.00 -3.35
N LYS A 199 25.07 -0.46 -2.33
CA LYS A 199 26.48 -0.81 -2.48
C LYS A 199 26.82 -2.09 -1.74
N GLU A 200 27.67 -2.91 -2.35
CA GLU A 200 28.34 -4.01 -1.66
C GLU A 200 29.62 -3.49 -1.02
N VAL A 201 29.70 -3.57 0.30
CA VAL A 201 30.85 -3.14 1.09
C VAL A 201 31.58 -4.38 1.57
N ASN A 202 32.85 -4.50 1.16
CA ASN A 202 33.75 -5.53 1.69
C ASN A 202 34.51 -4.91 2.86
N ARG A 203 34.28 -5.42 4.07
CA ARG A 203 35.06 -5.00 5.24
C ARG A 203 36.44 -5.67 5.23
N GLU A 204 37.39 -5.05 5.91
CA GLU A 204 38.76 -5.56 6.05
C GLU A 204 38.81 -6.96 6.69
N ASP A 205 37.80 -7.34 7.47
CA ASP A 205 37.63 -8.67 8.06
C ASP A 205 37.06 -9.72 7.08
N GLY A 206 36.93 -9.38 5.79
CA GLY A 206 36.42 -10.27 4.74
C GLY A 206 34.89 -10.42 4.72
N LYS A 207 34.16 -9.74 5.62
CA LYS A 207 32.70 -9.78 5.62
C LYS A 207 32.13 -8.91 4.50
N LYS A 208 31.16 -9.48 3.78
CA LYS A 208 30.36 -8.78 2.79
C LYS A 208 29.14 -8.16 3.46
N LEU A 209 28.95 -6.86 3.26
CA LEU A 209 27.81 -6.10 3.72
C LEU A 209 27.11 -5.42 2.55
N LEU A 210 25.84 -5.10 2.76
CA LEU A 210 24.98 -4.38 1.83
C LEU A 210 24.66 -3.03 2.48
N GLU A 211 25.08 -1.95 1.85
CA GLU A 211 24.70 -0.59 2.22
C GLU A 211 23.50 -0.15 1.38
N LEU A 212 22.43 0.27 2.04
CA LEU A 212 21.18 0.75 1.45
C LEU A 212 20.93 2.18 1.89
N THR A 213 20.79 3.11 0.93
CA THR A 213 20.33 4.48 1.24
C THR A 213 18.84 4.57 1.02
N ILE A 214 18.10 4.90 2.08
CA ILE A 214 16.65 4.80 2.12
C ILE A 214 16.04 6.18 1.97
N ASN A 215 14.97 6.24 1.19
CA ASN A 215 14.23 7.47 0.99
C ASN A 215 13.50 7.88 2.29
N PRO A 216 13.61 9.15 2.75
CA PRO A 216 12.98 9.63 3.98
C PRO A 216 11.47 9.39 4.07
N VAL A 217 10.73 9.24 2.96
CA VAL A 217 9.27 8.96 3.01
C VAL A 217 8.93 7.71 3.81
N LEU A 218 9.86 6.75 3.89
CA LEU A 218 9.68 5.52 4.66
C LEU A 218 9.60 5.78 6.17
N VAL A 219 10.29 6.81 6.64
CA VAL A 219 10.49 7.09 8.08
C VAL A 219 10.04 8.49 8.49
N ASP A 220 9.53 9.30 7.55
CA ASP A 220 9.09 10.66 7.84
C ASP A 220 7.96 10.63 8.89
N GLN A 221 8.16 11.39 9.96
CA GLN A 221 7.29 11.46 11.14
C GLN A 221 6.92 10.11 11.76
N ILE A 222 7.74 9.07 11.58
CA ILE A 222 7.43 7.70 12.00
C ILE A 222 7.25 7.55 13.52
N ASP A 223 7.71 8.51 14.32
CA ASP A 223 7.49 8.49 15.77
C ASP A 223 6.07 8.88 16.18
N THR A 224 5.35 9.60 15.31
CA THR A 224 4.02 10.16 15.61
C THR A 224 2.93 9.71 14.65
N HIS A 225 3.27 9.43 13.39
CA HIS A 225 2.33 9.14 12.32
C HIS A 225 2.68 7.81 11.64
N TYR A 226 2.19 6.71 12.22
CA TYR A 226 2.47 5.36 11.72
C TYR A 226 1.30 4.40 11.92
N VAL A 227 1.34 3.32 11.13
CA VAL A 227 0.59 2.08 11.33
C VAL A 227 1.56 1.04 11.88
N LEU A 228 1.12 0.20 12.82
CA LEU A 228 1.88 -0.95 13.29
C LEU A 228 1.47 -2.19 12.47
N TYR A 229 2.45 -2.89 11.94
CA TYR A 229 2.25 -4.19 11.30
C TYR A 229 3.13 -5.25 11.95
N PRO A 230 2.70 -6.51 12.03
CA PRO A 230 3.59 -7.63 12.30
C PRO A 230 4.74 -7.67 11.29
N GLU A 231 5.96 -8.01 11.76
CA GLU A 231 7.14 -8.07 10.88
C GLU A 231 7.00 -9.07 9.71
N ASP A 232 6.10 -10.05 9.83
CA ASP A 232 5.77 -11.07 8.85
C ASP A 232 4.50 -10.75 8.03
N ILE A 233 4.06 -9.48 7.97
CA ILE A 233 2.80 -9.06 7.31
C ILE A 233 2.65 -9.58 5.87
N ALA A 234 3.75 -9.71 5.13
CA ALA A 234 3.72 -10.30 3.79
C ALA A 234 3.35 -11.79 3.79
N ASN A 235 3.87 -12.56 4.74
CA ASN A 235 3.53 -13.98 4.91
C ASN A 235 2.06 -14.13 5.36
N ARG A 236 1.61 -13.28 6.28
CA ARG A 236 0.21 -13.24 6.73
C ARG A 236 -0.74 -12.95 5.58
N THR A 237 -0.41 -11.94 4.77
CA THR A 237 -1.22 -11.60 3.60
C THR A 237 -1.29 -12.78 2.64
N ALA A 238 -0.18 -13.50 2.41
CA ALA A 238 -0.17 -14.69 1.58
C ALA A 238 -0.94 -15.88 2.20
N LEU A 239 -0.96 -16.00 3.53
CA LEU A 239 -1.70 -17.04 4.25
C LEU A 239 -3.21 -16.88 4.05
N PHE A 240 -3.73 -15.65 4.12
CA PHE A 240 -5.16 -15.37 3.98
C PHE A 240 -5.61 -15.15 2.53
N CYS A 241 -4.69 -14.91 1.60
CA CYS A 241 -5.02 -14.65 0.20
C CYS A 241 -5.23 -15.95 -0.59
N PRO A 242 -6.38 -16.14 -1.27
CA PRO A 242 -6.55 -17.29 -2.14
C PRO A 242 -5.66 -17.13 -3.39
N GLY A 243 -4.57 -17.89 -3.42
CA GLY A 243 -3.60 -17.92 -4.50
C GLY A 243 -2.56 -16.80 -4.44
N LYS A 244 -2.11 -16.31 -5.60
CA LYS A 244 -1.08 -15.27 -5.66
C LYS A 244 -1.62 -13.95 -5.13
N VAL A 245 -0.91 -13.36 -4.16
CA VAL A 245 -1.17 -12.01 -3.64
C VAL A 245 -1.09 -11.01 -4.79
N LEU A 246 -2.10 -10.17 -4.91
CA LEU A 246 -2.17 -9.10 -5.91
C LEU A 246 -1.89 -7.75 -5.26
N PRO A 247 -1.37 -6.74 -5.99
CA PRO A 247 -1.19 -5.38 -5.45
C PRO A 247 -2.44 -4.82 -4.78
N ALA A 248 -3.63 -5.10 -5.34
CA ALA A 248 -4.92 -4.65 -4.79
C ALA A 248 -5.18 -5.17 -3.36
N VAL A 249 -4.67 -6.35 -3.01
CA VAL A 249 -4.80 -6.92 -1.65
C VAL A 249 -4.01 -6.06 -0.65
N ASN A 250 -2.73 -5.82 -0.93
CA ASN A 250 -1.88 -5.00 -0.05
C ASN A 250 -2.42 -3.57 0.06
N ARG A 251 -2.93 -3.01 -1.03
CA ARG A 251 -3.51 -1.66 -1.02
C ARG A 251 -4.79 -1.54 -0.24
N LEU A 252 -5.68 -2.54 -0.31
CA LEU A 252 -6.88 -2.54 0.51
C LEU A 252 -6.51 -2.66 1.98
N ARG A 253 -5.62 -3.59 2.34
CA ARG A 253 -5.07 -3.72 3.70
C ARG A 253 -4.52 -2.38 4.19
N ASP A 254 -3.63 -1.76 3.42
CA ASP A 254 -2.98 -0.49 3.79
C ASP A 254 -4.00 0.65 3.93
N TYR A 255 -5.01 0.70 3.05
CA TYR A 255 -6.09 1.68 3.14
C TYR A 255 -6.92 1.51 4.42
N LEU A 256 -7.33 0.28 4.75
CA LEU A 256 -8.12 -0.02 5.93
C LEU A 256 -7.34 0.27 7.23
N ALA A 257 -6.06 -0.12 7.28
CA ALA A 257 -5.20 0.15 8.43
C ALA A 257 -5.06 1.66 8.71
N LEU A 258 -4.94 2.48 7.65
CA LEU A 258 -4.96 3.94 7.79
C LEU A 258 -6.28 4.47 8.35
N GLN A 259 -7.42 3.93 7.90
CA GLN A 259 -8.73 4.33 8.45
C GLN A 259 -8.83 4.02 9.95
N VAL A 260 -8.34 2.86 10.38
CA VAL A 260 -8.28 2.47 11.79
C VAL A 260 -7.45 3.47 12.59
N VAL A 261 -6.26 3.85 12.10
CA VAL A 261 -5.41 4.83 12.78
C VAL A 261 -6.07 6.22 12.89
N TYR A 262 -6.83 6.64 11.89
CA TYR A 262 -7.49 7.95 11.89
C TYR A 262 -8.75 8.02 12.77
N GLN A 263 -9.41 6.90 13.03
CA GLN A 263 -10.71 6.87 13.71
C GLN A 263 -10.66 6.19 15.09
N LYS A 264 -9.45 6.00 15.66
CA LYS A 264 -9.18 5.28 16.94
C LYS A 264 -10.06 5.73 18.10
N GLN A 265 -11.24 5.14 18.29
CA GLN A 265 -12.09 5.31 19.49
C GLN A 265 -13.03 4.11 19.78
N LYS A 266 -13.05 3.05 18.95
CA LYS A 266 -14.04 1.95 19.01
C LYS A 266 -13.43 0.60 18.65
N GLU A 267 -14.12 -0.50 18.97
CA GLU A 267 -13.75 -1.88 18.59
C GLU A 267 -13.85 -2.13 17.08
N SER A 268 -14.79 -1.47 16.42
CA SER A 268 -14.92 -1.44 14.98
C SER A 268 -15.20 -0.01 14.49
N ILE A 269 -14.86 0.26 13.23
CA ILE A 269 -15.12 1.54 12.57
C ILE A 269 -15.92 1.31 11.28
N GLU A 270 -16.75 2.28 10.94
CA GLU A 270 -17.47 2.29 9.66
C GLU A 270 -16.66 3.09 8.64
N VAL A 271 -16.31 2.46 7.51
CA VAL A 271 -15.59 3.11 6.42
C VAL A 271 -16.48 3.14 5.19
N LYS A 272 -16.72 4.35 4.67
CA LYS A 272 -17.52 4.59 3.46
C LYS A 272 -16.67 5.20 2.36
N ILE A 273 -16.72 4.64 1.16
CA ILE A 273 -15.98 5.14 0.00
C ILE A 273 -16.74 4.81 -1.29
N GLY A 274 -16.78 5.75 -2.25
CA GLY A 274 -17.39 5.51 -3.56
C GLY A 274 -16.69 4.33 -4.28
N TYR A 275 -17.47 3.47 -4.94
CA TYR A 275 -16.96 2.24 -5.55
C TYR A 275 -15.85 2.51 -6.57
N GLU A 276 -16.06 3.47 -7.48
CA GLU A 276 -15.05 3.85 -8.47
C GLU A 276 -13.77 4.41 -7.83
N LYS A 277 -13.93 5.25 -6.80
CA LYS A 277 -12.81 5.81 -6.05
C LYS A 277 -12.00 4.71 -5.36
N LEU A 278 -12.66 3.69 -4.83
CA LEU A 278 -11.98 2.54 -4.26
C LEU A 278 -11.25 1.72 -5.34
N LEU A 279 -11.89 1.42 -6.47
CA LEU A 279 -11.21 0.74 -7.58
C LEU A 279 -9.97 1.49 -8.05
N TYR A 280 -10.03 2.82 -8.07
CA TYR A 280 -8.87 3.67 -8.37
C TYR A 280 -7.75 3.49 -7.32
N LYS A 281 -8.06 3.59 -6.01
CA LYS A 281 -7.07 3.37 -4.94
C LYS A 281 -6.42 1.99 -5.05
N LEU A 282 -7.19 0.97 -5.40
CA LEU A 282 -6.72 -0.41 -5.57
C LEU A 282 -6.04 -0.66 -6.91
N GLU A 283 -5.91 0.36 -7.76
CA GLU A 283 -5.31 0.29 -9.09
C GLU A 283 -6.01 -0.66 -10.07
N LEU A 284 -7.32 -0.86 -9.86
CA LEU A 284 -8.17 -1.72 -10.66
C LEU A 284 -8.90 -0.96 -11.78
N ASP A 285 -8.91 0.38 -11.73
CA ASP A 285 -9.50 1.24 -12.77
C ASP A 285 -8.90 0.99 -14.16
N LYS A 286 -7.60 0.62 -14.24
CA LYS A 286 -6.93 0.25 -15.49
C LYS A 286 -7.60 -0.91 -16.24
N TYR A 287 -8.19 -1.86 -15.51
CA TYR A 287 -8.92 -2.97 -16.12
C TYR A 287 -10.29 -2.51 -16.64
N ILE A 288 -10.95 -1.60 -15.92
CA ILE A 288 -12.20 -0.99 -16.36
C ILE A 288 -11.98 -0.22 -17.68
N LYS A 289 -10.92 0.59 -17.74
CA LYS A 289 -10.51 1.33 -18.96
C LYS A 289 -10.21 0.40 -20.15
N ARG A 290 -9.66 -0.78 -19.89
CA ARG A 290 -9.40 -1.83 -20.89
C ARG A 290 -10.61 -2.71 -21.22
N ARG A 291 -11.79 -2.43 -20.66
CA ARG A 291 -13.01 -3.25 -20.78
C ARG A 291 -12.88 -4.66 -20.18
N GLU A 292 -11.91 -4.89 -19.30
CA GLU A 292 -11.71 -6.12 -18.53
C GLU A 292 -12.46 -6.09 -17.18
N ARG A 293 -13.75 -5.73 -17.18
CA ARG A 293 -14.54 -5.51 -15.94
C ARG A 293 -14.57 -6.73 -15.02
N LYS A 294 -14.82 -7.91 -15.59
CA LYS A 294 -14.83 -9.18 -14.85
C LYS A 294 -13.54 -9.41 -14.07
N ARG A 295 -12.39 -9.09 -14.68
CA ARG A 295 -11.08 -9.23 -14.04
C ARG A 295 -10.89 -8.23 -12.90
N ALA A 296 -11.37 -6.99 -13.08
CA ALA A 296 -11.37 -5.99 -12.02
C ALA A 296 -12.20 -6.46 -10.83
N GLU A 297 -13.39 -7.01 -11.08
CA GLU A 297 -14.30 -7.56 -10.06
C GLU A 297 -13.68 -8.77 -9.34
N GLU A 298 -13.07 -9.70 -10.08
CA GLU A 298 -12.36 -10.85 -9.50
C GLU A 298 -11.22 -10.41 -8.56
N TYR A 299 -10.44 -9.40 -8.96
CA TYR A 299 -9.34 -8.89 -8.15
C TYR A 299 -9.82 -8.07 -6.96
N PHE A 300 -10.91 -7.32 -7.14
CA PHE A 300 -11.58 -6.61 -6.07
C PHE A 300 -12.11 -7.58 -5.02
N GLN A 301 -12.87 -8.59 -5.44
CA GLN A 301 -13.42 -9.60 -4.54
C GLN A 301 -12.32 -10.37 -3.81
N ARG A 302 -11.24 -10.73 -4.50
CA ARG A 302 -10.07 -11.36 -3.86
C ARG A 302 -9.48 -10.50 -2.74
N ALA A 303 -9.37 -9.19 -2.93
CA ALA A 303 -8.90 -8.28 -1.89
C ALA A 303 -9.85 -8.24 -0.70
N ILE A 304 -11.16 -8.18 -0.95
CA ILE A 304 -12.19 -8.25 0.09
C ILE A 304 -12.08 -9.56 0.88
N ASP A 305 -12.07 -10.70 0.19
CA ASP A 305 -12.06 -12.02 0.81
C ASP A 305 -10.81 -12.24 1.66
N THR A 306 -9.65 -11.76 1.17
CA THR A 306 -8.39 -11.81 1.94
C THR A 306 -8.50 -10.99 3.23
N CYS A 307 -9.05 -9.79 3.16
CA CYS A 307 -9.20 -8.92 4.33
C CYS A 307 -10.28 -9.44 5.30
N LYS A 308 -11.34 -10.10 4.80
CA LYS A 308 -12.31 -10.81 5.64
C LYS A 308 -11.67 -12.00 6.36
N ALA A 309 -10.92 -12.83 5.64
CA ALA A 309 -10.25 -14.01 6.20
C ALA A 309 -9.22 -13.65 7.29
N ALA A 310 -8.56 -12.49 7.17
CA ALA A 310 -7.65 -11.96 8.18
C ALA A 310 -8.35 -11.26 9.37
N GLY A 311 -9.68 -11.14 9.35
CA GLY A 311 -10.47 -10.45 10.37
C GLY A 311 -10.44 -8.92 10.28
N ALA A 312 -9.87 -8.35 9.23
CA ALA A 312 -9.82 -6.90 9.03
C ALA A 312 -11.19 -6.32 8.63
N ILE A 313 -11.94 -7.03 7.78
CA ILE A 313 -13.31 -6.67 7.38
C ILE A 313 -14.29 -7.59 8.10
N LEU A 314 -15.15 -7.01 8.96
CA LEU A 314 -16.22 -7.72 9.64
C LEU A 314 -17.46 -7.85 8.76
N SER A 315 -17.83 -6.77 8.05
CA SER A 315 -18.91 -6.77 7.08
C SER A 315 -18.58 -5.85 5.89
N PHE A 316 -19.12 -6.19 4.72
CA PHE A 316 -18.96 -5.43 3.49
C PHE A 316 -20.25 -5.49 2.67
N GLU A 317 -20.69 -4.33 2.21
CA GLU A 317 -21.84 -4.17 1.35
C GLU A 317 -21.63 -3.01 0.38
N ILE A 318 -22.31 -3.06 -0.76
CA ILE A 318 -22.39 -1.95 -1.70
C ILE A 318 -23.81 -1.38 -1.62
N LYS A 319 -23.93 -0.12 -1.22
CA LYS A 319 -25.19 0.61 -1.10
C LYS A 319 -25.27 1.70 -2.16
N ALA A 320 -26.49 2.06 -2.56
CA ALA A 320 -26.69 3.29 -3.33
C ALA A 320 -26.32 4.49 -2.44
N GLY A 321 -25.36 5.29 -2.89
CA GLY A 321 -24.94 6.50 -2.20
C GLY A 321 -25.99 7.61 -2.29
N ARG A 322 -25.73 8.72 -1.60
CA ARG A 322 -26.64 9.89 -1.56
C ARG A 322 -26.96 10.47 -2.95
N THR A 323 -26.04 10.31 -3.91
CA THR A 323 -26.16 10.76 -5.30
C THR A 323 -26.61 9.65 -6.27
N GLY A 324 -26.94 8.46 -5.76
CA GLY A 324 -27.23 7.26 -6.57
C GLY A 324 -25.98 6.48 -7.00
N GLU A 325 -24.77 7.03 -6.83
CA GLU A 325 -23.51 6.34 -7.14
C GLU A 325 -23.24 5.20 -6.12
N PRO A 326 -22.78 4.02 -6.56
CA PRO A 326 -22.48 2.90 -5.67
C PRO A 326 -21.39 3.26 -4.67
N THR A 327 -21.67 3.03 -3.39
CA THR A 327 -20.78 3.29 -2.26
C THR A 327 -20.47 2.00 -1.54
N CYS A 328 -19.19 1.70 -1.36
CA CYS A 328 -18.71 0.62 -0.52
C CYS A 328 -18.81 1.03 0.94
N CYS A 329 -19.48 0.21 1.74
CA CYS A 329 -19.55 0.33 3.18
C CYS A 329 -18.84 -0.86 3.82
N PHE A 330 -17.83 -0.59 4.64
CA PHE A 330 -17.11 -1.58 5.41
C PHE A 330 -17.35 -1.36 6.89
N GLU A 331 -17.56 -2.45 7.61
CA GLU A 331 -17.28 -2.49 9.03
C GLU A 331 -15.90 -3.12 9.22
N VAL A 332 -14.98 -2.34 9.80
CA VAL A 332 -13.56 -2.69 9.90
C VAL A 332 -13.21 -2.91 11.36
N SER A 333 -12.56 -4.04 11.66
CA SER A 333 -12.07 -4.32 13.01
C SER A 333 -10.87 -3.45 13.34
N THR A 334 -10.81 -2.94 14.57
CA THR A 334 -9.61 -2.23 15.05
C THR A 334 -8.50 -3.18 15.53
N SER A 335 -8.79 -4.48 15.62
CA SER A 335 -7.81 -5.53 15.90
C SER A 335 -7.99 -6.71 14.93
N CYS A 336 -6.94 -7.10 14.23
CA CYS A 336 -6.99 -8.23 13.29
C CYS A 336 -5.61 -8.88 13.12
N GLU A 337 -5.48 -9.85 12.22
CA GLU A 337 -4.17 -10.48 11.98
C GLU A 337 -3.18 -9.58 11.25
N PHE A 338 -3.62 -8.43 10.72
CA PHE A 338 -2.76 -7.49 9.99
C PHE A 338 -2.19 -6.35 10.84
N TRP A 339 -2.86 -5.91 11.92
CA TRP A 339 -2.44 -4.78 12.76
C TRP A 339 -2.92 -4.90 14.21
#